data_AF-A0AA97F5S4-F1
#
_entry.id   AF-A0AA97F5S4-F1
#
_cell.length_a   1.000
_cell.length_b   1.000
_cell.length_c   1.000
_cell.angle_alpha   90.00
_cell.angle_beta   90.00
_cell.angle_gamma   90.00
#
_symmetry.space_group_name_H-M   'P 1'
#
loop_
_entity.id
_entity.type
_entity.pdbx_description
1 polymer ?
#
loop_
_entity_poly.entity_id
_entity_poly.type
_entity_poly.pdbx_seq_one_letter_code
_entity_poly.pdbx_strand_id
1 'polypeptide(L)'
;MAIEACPSWKRSWTEAISHLHQKVGQKMKYEKPKFRSDEEILVILSREGTSTNDRIEAVLSALYYGSSIQFSGDILIEEFSNAKYPERIYLKNLFETYYGMCATDYRIEDSIKLLKEYIHENPIDKDAIETTIEAILEYKVMYASGP
;
A
#
# COMPACT_ATOMS: atom_id res chain seq x y z
N MET A 1 8.43 -8.84 25.92
CA MET A 1 7.75 -9.06 24.62
C MET A 1 6.40 -8.38 24.70
N ALA A 2 6.33 -7.12 24.29
CA ALA A 2 5.06 -6.41 24.17
C ALA A 2 4.47 -6.78 22.81
N ILE A 3 3.31 -7.45 22.81
CA ILE A 3 2.48 -7.56 21.62
C ILE A 3 1.84 -6.18 21.49
N GLU A 4 2.40 -5.31 20.66
CA GLU A 4 1.77 -4.04 20.33
C GLU A 4 0.41 -4.33 19.69
N ALA A 5 -0.63 -3.77 20.31
CA ALA A 5 -2.00 -4.00 19.92
C ALA A 5 -2.20 -3.46 18.50
N CYS A 6 -2.52 -4.35 17.55
CA CYS A 6 -2.94 -3.99 16.21
C CYS A 6 -4.10 -2.96 16.32
N PRO A 7 -3.96 -1.75 15.74
CA PRO A 7 -4.98 -0.71 15.80
C PRO A 7 -6.38 -1.23 15.40
N SER A 8 -7.43 -0.74 16.05
CA SER A 8 -8.80 -1.26 15.90
C SER A 8 -9.32 -1.24 14.46
N TRP A 9 -8.85 -0.30 13.64
CA TRP A 9 -9.19 -0.19 12.22
C TRP A 9 -8.59 -1.29 11.34
N LYS A 10 -7.57 -2.04 11.82
CA LYS A 10 -6.93 -3.13 11.07
C LYS A 10 -7.56 -4.51 11.28
N ARG A 11 -8.39 -4.69 12.32
CA ARG A 11 -8.86 -6.03 12.74
C ARG A 11 -9.72 -6.73 11.68
N SER A 12 -10.52 -5.98 10.91
CA SER A 12 -11.46 -6.52 9.92
C SER A 12 -10.78 -7.17 8.70
N TRP A 13 -9.56 -6.77 8.36
CA TRP A 13 -8.92 -7.16 7.08
C TRP A 13 -7.99 -8.37 7.20
N THR A 14 -7.26 -8.50 8.31
CA THR A 14 -6.44 -9.68 8.57
C THR A 14 -7.25 -10.97 8.67
N GLU A 15 -8.51 -10.89 9.11
CA GLU A 15 -9.45 -12.02 9.13
C GLU A 15 -10.02 -12.30 7.72
N ALA A 16 -10.31 -11.26 6.93
CA ALA A 16 -10.89 -11.38 5.59
C ALA A 16 -9.94 -12.03 4.57
N ILE A 17 -8.63 -11.73 4.62
CA ILE A 17 -7.63 -12.31 3.70
C ILE A 17 -7.43 -13.81 3.95
N SER A 18 -7.68 -14.29 5.16
CA SER A 18 -7.46 -15.70 5.52
C SER A 18 -8.44 -16.67 4.82
N HIS A 19 -9.49 -16.17 4.15
CA HIS A 19 -10.57 -16.98 3.60
C HIS A 19 -10.71 -16.99 2.07
N LEU A 20 -9.91 -16.22 1.31
CA LEU A 20 -10.34 -15.84 -0.05
C LEU A 20 -9.73 -16.57 -1.26
N HIS A 21 -8.81 -17.54 -1.15
CA HIS A 21 -8.23 -18.12 -2.39
C HIS A 21 -7.97 -19.64 -2.33
N GLN A 22 -8.93 -20.42 -2.85
CA GLN A 22 -8.73 -21.83 -3.22
C GLN A 22 -9.04 -22.05 -4.70
N LYS A 23 -8.03 -22.58 -5.44
CA LYS A 23 -7.93 -22.96 -6.87
C LYS A 23 -7.38 -21.83 -7.77
N VAL A 24 -6.31 -22.02 -8.58
CA VAL A 24 -6.00 -23.09 -9.55
C VAL A 24 -4.47 -23.24 -9.75
N GLY A 25 -3.96 -24.47 -9.86
CA GLY A 25 -2.86 -24.85 -10.79
C GLY A 25 -1.40 -24.43 -10.54
N GLN A 26 -1.10 -23.40 -9.78
CA GLN A 26 0.23 -23.08 -9.23
C GLN A 26 0.00 -22.57 -7.81
N LYS A 27 0.68 -23.14 -6.81
CA LYS A 27 0.58 -22.67 -5.43
C LYS A 27 1.22 -21.28 -5.35
N MET A 28 0.44 -20.24 -5.68
CA MET A 28 0.65 -18.90 -5.14
C MET A 28 0.58 -19.07 -3.62
N LYS A 29 1.75 -19.17 -2.99
CA LYS A 29 1.82 -19.22 -1.53
C LYS A 29 1.56 -17.82 -1.04
N TYR A 30 0.48 -17.65 -0.30
CA TYR A 30 0.31 -16.44 0.47
C TYR A 30 1.44 -16.37 1.50
N GLU A 31 2.23 -15.31 1.42
CA GLU A 31 3.23 -14.97 2.42
C GLU A 31 2.78 -13.69 3.12
N LYS A 32 2.49 -13.81 4.42
CA LYS A 32 2.13 -12.66 5.23
C LYS A 32 3.29 -11.67 5.23
N PRO A 33 3.05 -10.34 5.11
CA PRO A 33 4.10 -9.35 5.25
C PRO A 33 4.88 -9.54 6.55
N LYS A 34 6.20 -9.39 6.48
CA LYS A 34 7.09 -9.47 7.65
C LYS A 34 6.86 -8.25 8.55
N PHE A 35 6.71 -8.50 9.85
CA PHE A 35 6.66 -7.41 10.83
C PHE A 35 8.01 -6.70 10.89
N ARG A 36 7.96 -5.36 10.89
CA ARG A 36 9.07 -4.44 11.11
C ARG A 36 8.52 -3.24 11.89
N SER A 37 9.30 -2.67 12.81
CA SER A 37 8.92 -1.42 13.47
C SER A 37 9.01 -0.24 12.51
N ASP A 38 8.38 0.88 12.85
CA ASP A 38 8.46 2.11 12.06
C ASP A 38 9.92 2.56 11.85
N GLU A 39 10.77 2.45 12.89
CA GLU A 39 12.20 2.77 12.78
C GLU A 39 12.95 1.82 11.84
N GLU A 40 12.68 0.51 11.90
CA GLU A 40 13.29 -0.46 11.00
C GLU A 40 12.90 -0.19 9.54
N ILE A 41 11.63 0.14 9.30
CA ILE A 41 11.11 0.51 7.98
C ILE A 41 11.87 1.72 7.45
N LEU A 42 11.95 2.80 8.23
CA LEU A 42 12.65 4.02 7.84
C LEU A 42 14.13 3.75 7.51
N VAL A 43 14.82 2.95 8.33
CA VAL A 43 16.22 2.57 8.10
C VAL A 43 16.42 1.83 6.77
N ILE A 44 15.50 0.93 6.41
CA ILE A 44 15.58 0.17 5.15
C ILE A 44 15.39 1.10 3.96
N LEU A 45 14.39 1.97 4.04
CA LEU A 45 14.01 2.87 2.95
C LEU A 45 15.03 3.99 2.74
N SER A 46 15.70 4.45 3.80
CA SER A 46 16.76 5.46 3.70
C SER A 46 18.10 4.90 3.24
N ARG A 47 18.31 3.59 3.28
CA ARG A 47 19.61 2.98 2.98
C ARG A 47 19.86 2.90 1.46
N GLU A 48 20.99 3.45 1.04
CA GLU A 48 21.46 3.30 -0.34
C GLU A 48 21.76 1.83 -0.67
N GLY A 49 21.37 1.41 -1.87
CA GLY A 49 21.60 0.05 -2.37
C GLY A 49 20.65 -1.01 -1.79
N THR A 50 19.64 -0.62 -1.00
CA THR A 50 18.54 -1.52 -0.64
C THR A 50 17.85 -2.04 -1.91
N SER A 51 17.59 -3.35 -1.96
CA SER A 51 16.97 -3.97 -3.13
C SER A 51 15.52 -3.52 -3.30
N THR A 52 15.02 -3.50 -4.54
CA THR A 52 13.61 -3.22 -4.85
C THR A 52 12.66 -4.09 -4.00
N ASN A 53 12.98 -5.38 -3.85
CA ASN A 53 12.15 -6.29 -3.07
C ASN A 53 12.12 -5.91 -1.59
N ASP A 54 13.27 -5.58 -0.99
CA ASP A 54 13.32 -5.17 0.43
C ASP A 54 12.56 -3.85 0.67
N ARG A 55 12.59 -2.92 -0.30
CA ARG A 55 11.80 -1.68 -0.23
C ARG A 55 10.30 -1.98 -0.27
N ILE A 56 9.86 -2.81 -1.22
CA ILE A 56 8.44 -3.22 -1.32
C ILE A 56 8.00 -3.94 -0.04
N GLU A 57 8.82 -4.83 0.51
CA GLU A 57 8.53 -5.50 1.78
C GLU A 57 8.43 -4.52 2.95
N ALA A 58 9.27 -3.47 2.98
CA ALA A 58 9.20 -2.43 4.01
C ALA A 58 7.91 -1.59 3.88
N VAL A 59 7.50 -1.23 2.66
CA VAL A 59 6.23 -0.53 2.42
C VAL A 59 5.04 -1.42 2.84
N LEU A 60 5.02 -2.69 2.44
CA LEU A 60 4.01 -3.65 2.89
C LEU A 60 3.97 -3.77 4.42
N SER A 61 5.13 -3.77 5.07
CA SER A 61 5.21 -3.75 6.53
C SER A 61 4.60 -2.48 7.11
N ALA A 62 4.84 -1.31 6.51
CA ALA A 62 4.23 -0.06 6.93
C ALA A 62 2.70 -0.10 6.81
N LEU A 63 2.15 -0.64 5.71
CA LEU A 63 0.70 -0.75 5.53
C LEU A 63 0.06 -1.69 6.56
N TYR A 64 0.68 -2.84 6.82
CA TYR A 64 0.11 -3.86 7.72
C TYR A 64 0.37 -3.57 9.20
N TYR A 65 1.54 -3.03 9.55
CA TYR A 65 2.01 -2.94 10.94
C TYR A 65 2.37 -1.54 11.40
N GLY A 66 2.38 -0.55 10.50
CA GLY A 66 2.68 0.84 10.86
C GLY A 66 1.81 1.35 12.00
N SER A 67 2.39 2.25 12.81
CA SER A 67 1.77 2.78 14.03
C SER A 67 0.51 3.62 13.77
N SER A 68 0.39 4.23 12.59
CA SER A 68 -0.69 5.15 12.24
C SER A 68 -1.03 5.13 10.76
N ILE A 69 -2.25 5.58 10.43
CA ILE A 69 -2.72 5.75 9.04
C ILE A 69 -1.80 6.72 8.28
N GLN A 70 -1.36 7.78 8.96
CA GLN A 70 -0.49 8.82 8.43
C GLN A 70 0.86 8.24 8.05
N PHE A 71 1.51 7.51 8.97
CA PHE A 71 2.78 6.87 8.70
C PHE A 71 2.70 5.92 7.50
N SER A 72 1.71 5.03 7.48
CA SER A 72 1.52 4.08 6.38
C SER A 72 1.30 4.79 5.03
N GLY A 73 0.49 5.86 5.02
CA GLY A 73 0.20 6.63 3.80
C GLY A 73 1.40 7.43 3.30
N ASP A 74 2.11 8.11 4.20
CA ASP A 74 3.27 8.93 3.86
C ASP A 74 4.42 8.07 3.32
N ILE A 75 4.68 6.90 3.92
CA ILE A 75 5.66 5.93 3.41
C ILE A 75 5.31 5.48 1.99
N LEU A 76 4.06 5.11 1.73
CA LEU A 76 3.64 4.66 0.39
C LEU A 76 3.79 5.78 -0.65
N ILE A 77 3.35 6.99 -0.31
CA ILE A 77 3.43 8.17 -1.19
C ILE A 77 4.88 8.54 -1.50
N GLU A 78 5.73 8.60 -0.48
CA GLU A 78 7.14 8.93 -0.62
C GLU A 78 7.88 7.88 -1.46
N GLU A 79 7.66 6.60 -1.17
CA GLU A 79 8.30 5.51 -1.91
C GLU A 79 7.83 5.45 -3.36
N PHE A 80 6.54 5.66 -3.64
CA PHE A 80 6.05 5.73 -5.01
C PHE A 80 6.68 6.89 -5.79
N SER A 81 6.83 8.04 -5.14
CA SER A 81 7.41 9.24 -5.76
C SER A 81 8.89 9.05 -6.11
N ASN A 82 9.66 8.40 -5.22
CA ASN A 82 11.10 8.19 -5.37
C ASN A 82 11.49 6.93 -6.16
N ALA A 83 10.55 5.98 -6.30
CA ALA A 83 10.77 4.70 -6.96
C ALA A 83 11.10 4.84 -8.45
N LYS A 84 11.89 3.88 -8.95
CA LYS A 84 12.11 3.72 -10.41
C LYS A 84 10.91 3.03 -11.06
N TYR A 85 10.80 3.17 -12.38
CA TYR A 85 9.66 2.70 -13.16
C TYR A 85 9.19 1.26 -12.84
N PRO A 86 10.05 0.22 -12.78
CA PRO A 86 9.60 -1.14 -12.47
C PRO A 86 9.01 -1.28 -11.06
N GLU A 87 9.49 -0.49 -10.10
CA GLU A 87 9.06 -0.55 -8.70
C GLU A 87 7.72 0.16 -8.51
N ARG A 88 7.50 1.26 -9.25
CA ARG A 88 6.24 2.02 -9.24
C ARG A 88 5.03 1.15 -9.60
N ILE A 89 5.14 0.22 -10.54
CA ILE A 89 4.03 -0.70 -10.88
C ILE A 89 3.61 -1.56 -9.69
N TYR A 90 4.58 -2.07 -8.92
CA TYR A 90 4.27 -2.84 -7.71
C TYR A 90 3.65 -1.96 -6.62
N LEU A 91 4.25 -0.80 -6.37
CA LEU A 91 3.78 0.16 -5.36
C LEU A 91 2.38 0.70 -5.69
N LYS A 92 2.05 0.86 -6.98
CA LYS A 92 0.73 1.30 -7.42
C LYS A 92 -0.39 0.41 -6.89
N ASN A 93 -0.22 -0.92 -6.92
CA ASN A 93 -1.23 -1.85 -6.40
C ASN A 93 -1.40 -1.75 -4.87
N LEU A 94 -0.42 -1.16 -4.17
CA LEU A 94 -0.50 -0.98 -2.72
C LEU A 94 -1.38 0.21 -2.32
N PHE A 95 -1.73 1.13 -3.23
CA PHE A 95 -2.68 2.20 -2.92
C PHE A 95 -4.09 1.66 -2.64
N GLU A 96 -4.60 0.75 -3.46
CA GLU A 96 -5.90 0.11 -3.20
C GLU A 96 -5.88 -0.65 -1.87
N THR A 97 -4.76 -1.35 -1.60
CA THR A 97 -4.56 -2.05 -0.33
C THR A 97 -4.60 -1.06 0.84
N TYR A 98 -3.90 0.06 0.74
CA TYR A 98 -3.89 1.09 1.78
C TYR A 98 -5.27 1.66 2.05
N TYR A 99 -5.95 2.18 1.03
CA TYR A 99 -7.26 2.83 1.20
C TYR A 99 -8.35 1.85 1.61
N GLY A 100 -8.36 0.64 1.05
CA GLY A 100 -9.29 -0.41 1.40
C GLY A 100 -9.07 -0.97 2.82
N MET A 101 -7.81 -1.20 3.22
CA MET A 101 -7.50 -1.73 4.56
C MET A 101 -7.61 -0.70 5.67
N CYS A 102 -7.15 0.53 5.42
CA CYS A 102 -7.14 1.57 6.43
C CYS A 102 -8.49 2.28 6.57
N ALA A 103 -9.41 2.06 5.62
CA ALA A 103 -10.71 2.70 5.54
C ALA A 103 -10.63 4.22 5.75
N THR A 104 -9.82 4.87 4.92
CA THR A 104 -9.41 6.27 5.08
C THR A 104 -9.46 7.03 3.76
N ASP A 105 -9.53 8.36 3.84
CA ASP A 105 -9.31 9.29 2.74
C ASP A 105 -8.02 10.11 2.90
N TYR A 106 -7.16 9.75 3.86
CA TYR A 106 -5.92 10.47 4.15
C TYR A 106 -5.05 10.61 2.89
N ARG A 107 -4.84 11.86 2.46
CA ARG A 107 -4.03 12.24 1.29
C ARG A 107 -4.45 11.55 -0.02
N ILE A 108 -5.73 11.23 -0.15
CA ILE A 108 -6.28 10.57 -1.34
C ILE A 108 -6.08 11.38 -2.62
N GLU A 109 -6.23 12.70 -2.55
CA GLU A 109 -5.98 13.60 -3.68
C GLU A 109 -4.51 13.61 -4.10
N ASP A 110 -3.57 13.56 -3.14
CA ASP A 110 -2.14 13.53 -3.44
C ASP A 110 -1.77 12.22 -4.15
N SER A 111 -2.35 11.10 -3.71
CA SER A 111 -2.17 9.79 -4.35
C SER A 111 -2.72 9.77 -5.78
N ILE A 112 -3.93 10.30 -5.98
CA ILE A 112 -4.53 10.41 -7.32
C ILE A 112 -3.67 11.29 -8.23
N LYS A 113 -3.18 12.42 -7.72
CA LYS A 113 -2.30 13.32 -8.46
C LYS A 113 -1.01 12.60 -8.91
N LEU A 114 -0.35 11.89 -8.00
CA LEU A 114 0.87 11.13 -8.30
C LEU A 114 0.64 10.04 -9.35
N LEU A 115 -0.48 9.32 -9.27
CA LEU A 115 -0.83 8.29 -10.25
C LEU A 115 -1.09 8.90 -11.64
N LYS A 116 -1.74 10.08 -11.71
CA LYS A 116 -1.94 10.81 -12.97
C LYS A 116 -0.63 11.32 -13.56
N GLU A 117 0.28 11.82 -12.74
CA GLU A 117 1.63 12.22 -13.16
C GLU A 117 2.39 11.01 -13.73
N TYR A 118 2.29 9.85 -13.09
CA TYR A 118 2.89 8.61 -13.59
C TYR A 118 2.33 8.17 -14.96
N ILE A 119 1.03 8.32 -15.20
CA ILE A 119 0.42 8.08 -16.53
C ILE A 119 1.03 9.01 -17.58
N HIS A 120 1.20 10.29 -17.24
CA HIS A 120 1.77 11.26 -18.17
C HIS A 120 3.21 10.90 -18.55
N GLU A 121 4.00 10.45 -17.58
CA GLU A 121 5.36 9.96 -17.79
C GLU A 121 5.40 8.63 -18.55
N ASN A 122 4.40 7.76 -18.37
CA ASN A 122 4.38 6.39 -18.89
C ASN A 122 3.00 5.99 -19.45
N PRO A 123 2.64 6.43 -20.66
CA PRO A 123 1.32 6.18 -21.24
C PRO A 123 0.98 4.71 -21.50
N ILE A 124 1.99 3.82 -21.53
CA ILE A 124 1.81 2.38 -21.80
C ILE A 124 0.99 1.71 -20.70
N ASP A 125 1.13 2.14 -19.45
CA ASP A 125 0.45 1.54 -18.30
C ASP A 125 -0.89 2.21 -17.99
N LYS A 126 -1.31 3.20 -18.80
CA LYS A 126 -2.44 4.09 -18.53
C LYS A 126 -3.66 3.35 -17.99
N ASP A 127 -4.17 2.34 -18.72
CA ASP A 127 -5.40 1.64 -18.37
C ASP A 127 -5.29 0.95 -17.00
N ALA A 128 -4.12 0.38 -16.70
CA ALA A 128 -3.88 -0.28 -15.42
C ALA A 128 -3.84 0.73 -14.26
N ILE A 129 -3.30 1.93 -14.49
CA ILE A 129 -3.25 3.01 -13.48
C ILE A 129 -4.62 3.66 -13.31
N GLU A 130 -5.36 3.90 -14.39
CA GLU A 130 -6.72 4.45 -14.35
C GLU A 130 -7.67 3.56 -13.55
N THR A 131 -7.58 2.23 -13.72
CA THR A 131 -8.35 1.26 -12.91
C THR A 131 -8.12 1.46 -11.40
N THR A 132 -6.88 1.73 -10.98
CA THR A 132 -6.60 1.99 -9.56
C THR A 132 -7.06 3.37 -9.12
N ILE A 133 -6.96 4.38 -9.98
CA ILE A 133 -7.53 5.70 -9.68
C ILE A 133 -9.04 5.59 -9.46
N GLU A 134 -9.75 4.82 -10.30
CA GLU A 134 -11.19 4.56 -10.14
C GLU A 134 -11.49 3.89 -8.80
N ALA A 135 -10.78 2.81 -8.44
CA ALA A 135 -10.95 2.14 -7.15
C ALA A 135 -10.69 3.07 -5.96
N ILE A 136 -9.67 3.92 -6.03
CA ILE A 136 -9.37 4.92 -5.00
C ILE A 136 -10.47 5.98 -4.93
N LEU A 137 -11.01 6.43 -6.07
CA LEU A 137 -12.12 7.37 -6.10
C LEU A 137 -13.40 6.78 -5.48
N GLU A 138 -13.66 5.48 -5.65
CA GLU A 138 -14.76 4.80 -4.97
C GLU A 138 -14.57 4.87 -3.44
N TYR A 139 -13.37 4.56 -2.93
CA TYR A 139 -13.06 4.73 -1.50
C TYR A 139 -13.26 6.16 -1.03
N LYS A 140 -12.82 7.15 -1.82
CA LYS A 140 -13.04 8.57 -1.50
C LYS A 140 -14.53 8.86 -1.31
N VAL A 141 -15.40 8.40 -2.21
CA VAL A 141 -16.85 8.62 -2.09
C VAL A 141 -17.42 7.92 -0.87
N MET A 142 -17.00 6.68 -0.61
CA MET A 142 -17.45 5.89 0.54
C MET A 142 -17.08 6.55 1.88
N TYR A 143 -15.87 7.12 1.99
CA TYR A 143 -15.37 7.69 3.25
C TYR A 143 -15.65 9.19 3.39
N ALA A 144 -15.78 9.95 2.29
CA ALA A 144 -16.22 11.35 2.32
C ALA A 144 -17.69 11.50 2.76
N SER A 145 -18.47 10.44 2.65
CA SER A 145 -19.89 10.39 3.03
C SER A 145 -20.12 9.86 4.44
N GLY A 146 -19.16 10.03 5.37
CA GLY A 146 -19.25 9.52 6.73
C GLY A 146 -20.59 9.87 7.43
N PRO A 147 -21.04 9.04 8.40
CA PRO A 147 -22.28 9.29 9.17
C PRO A 147 -22.29 10.64 9.89
#